data_AF-A0A8T0HM64-F1
#
_entry.id   AF-A0A8T0HM64-F1
#
_cell.length_a   1.000
_cell.length_b   1.000
_cell.length_c   1.000
_cell.angle_alpha   90.00
_cell.angle_beta   90.00
_cell.angle_gamma   90.00
#
_symmetry.space_group_name_H-M   'P 1'
#
loop_
_entity.id
_entity.type
_entity.pdbx_description
1 polymer ?
#
loop_
_entity_poly.entity_id
_entity_poly.type
_entity_poly.pdbx_seq_one_letter_code
_entity_poly.pdbx_strand_id
1 'polypeptide(L)'
;MSKTGVNEVLSKGGFSFDLCRRNAMLQQQGAKLPKYRKTGTTIVGLIFKDGVILGADTRATEGEIVCDKNCEKIHYLAPNISCCGAGTAADTENVTDMISSQLTLHRYATGRVSRVVTALTMLKSHLFGYKSLPQFLFSDSLD
;
A
#
# COMPACT_ATOMS: atom_id res chain seq x y z
N MET A 1 35.20 16.31 -10.64
CA MET A 1 35.20 15.61 -9.33
C MET A 1 34.37 16.42 -8.33
N SER A 2 33.15 15.98 -8.06
CA SER A 2 32.53 16.07 -6.72
C SER A 2 31.28 15.18 -6.74
N LYS A 3 31.44 13.92 -6.31
CA LYS A 3 30.32 13.08 -5.94
C LYS A 3 29.87 13.57 -4.56
N THR A 4 28.89 14.46 -4.51
CA THR A 4 28.20 14.74 -3.24
C THR A 4 27.14 13.67 -3.09
N GLY A 5 27.53 12.53 -2.51
CA GLY A 5 26.62 11.47 -2.14
C GLY A 5 25.63 11.98 -1.11
N VAL A 6 24.37 12.09 -1.51
CA VAL A 6 23.25 12.24 -0.59
C VAL A 6 23.07 10.87 0.07
N ASN A 7 23.87 10.58 1.10
CA ASN A 7 23.51 9.58 2.10
C ASN A 7 22.39 10.21 2.96
N GLU A 8 21.19 10.29 2.40
CA GLU A 8 19.99 10.50 3.20
C GLU A 8 19.77 9.22 3.99
N VAL A 9 20.30 9.20 5.22
CA VAL A 9 19.78 8.32 6.25
C VAL A 9 18.32 8.71 6.40
N LEU A 10 17.43 7.95 5.77
CA LEU A 10 15.99 8.06 6.00
C LEU A 10 15.80 8.12 7.51
N SER A 11 15.26 9.23 8.00
CA SER A 11 15.02 9.41 9.43
C SER A 11 14.24 8.19 9.93
N LYS A 12 14.59 7.66 11.11
CA LYS A 12 13.94 6.48 11.73
C LYS A 12 12.46 6.71 12.13
N GLY A 13 11.74 7.60 11.44
CA GLY A 13 10.33 7.90 11.65
C GLY A 13 9.64 8.23 10.32
N GLY A 14 8.49 7.60 10.09
CA GLY A 14 7.70 7.71 8.84
C GLY A 14 6.88 8.99 8.67
N PHE A 15 7.04 9.99 9.55
CA PHE A 15 6.34 11.27 9.46
C PHE A 15 7.34 12.42 9.34
N SER A 16 7.42 13.04 8.17
CA SER A 16 8.14 14.31 7.96
C SER A 16 7.15 15.46 8.03
N PHE A 17 7.40 16.37 8.97
CA PHE A 17 6.63 17.61 9.13
C PHE A 17 7.40 18.83 8.60
N ASP A 18 8.51 18.61 7.88
CA ASP A 18 9.41 19.67 7.42
C ASP A 18 8.70 20.69 6.53
N LEU A 19 7.70 20.23 5.79
CA LEU A 19 6.90 21.07 4.88
C LEU A 19 5.68 21.71 5.54
N CYS A 20 5.33 21.39 6.78
CA CYS A 20 4.13 21.92 7.44
C CYS A 20 4.18 23.45 7.58
N ARG A 21 5.33 24.00 8.00
CA ARG A 21 5.50 25.45 8.17
C ARG A 21 5.44 26.18 6.83
N ARG A 22 6.08 25.61 5.78
CA ARG A 22 6.03 26.15 4.41
C ARG A 22 4.60 26.15 3.87
N ASN A 23 3.88 25.04 4.03
CA ASN A 23 2.52 24.90 3.53
C ASN A 23 1.55 25.88 4.24
N ALA A 24 1.75 26.15 5.54
CA ALA A 24 1.00 27.18 6.26
C ALA A 24 1.24 28.59 5.71
N MET A 25 2.50 28.94 5.40
CA MET A 25 2.84 30.23 4.77
C MET A 25 2.23 30.36 3.37
N LEU A 26 2.32 29.31 2.54
CA LEU A 26 1.75 29.31 1.19
C LEU A 26 0.22 29.45 1.22
N GLN A 27 -0.43 28.85 2.22
CA GLN A 27 -1.87 28.97 2.43
C GLN A 27 -2.28 30.41 2.78
N GLN A 28 -1.48 31.12 3.59
CA GLN A 28 -1.68 32.56 3.86
C GLN A 28 -1.45 33.42 2.61
N GLN A 29 -0.55 33.01 1.71
CA GLN A 29 -0.30 33.67 0.43
C GLN A 29 -1.33 33.34 -0.67
N GLY A 30 -2.41 32.62 -0.33
CA GLY A 30 -3.50 32.32 -1.26
C GLY A 30 -3.32 31.05 -2.10
N ALA A 31 -2.29 30.24 -1.85
CA ALA A 31 -2.14 28.95 -2.52
C ALA A 31 -3.24 27.97 -2.08
N LYS A 32 -3.97 27.41 -3.04
CA LYS A 32 -4.94 26.33 -2.78
C LYS A 32 -4.18 25.02 -2.51
N LEU A 33 -4.37 24.47 -1.31
CA LEU A 33 -3.86 23.14 -0.99
C LEU A 33 -4.56 22.07 -1.87
N PRO A 34 -3.84 21.02 -2.29
CA PRO A 34 -4.46 19.90 -2.98
C PRO A 34 -5.54 19.27 -2.08
N LYS A 35 -6.72 19.03 -2.67
CA LYS A 35 -7.83 18.38 -1.96
C LYS A 35 -7.41 16.94 -1.65
N TYR A 36 -7.31 16.59 -0.37
CA TYR A 36 -7.00 15.22 0.03
C TYR A 36 -8.16 14.30 -0.35
N ARG A 37 -7.85 13.11 -0.87
CA ARG A 37 -8.87 12.09 -1.17
C ARG A 37 -9.13 11.30 0.11
N LYS A 38 -10.27 11.55 0.76
CA LYS A 38 -10.74 10.76 1.89
C LYS A 38 -11.26 9.43 1.35
N THR A 39 -10.47 8.37 1.48
CA THR A 39 -10.85 7.00 1.09
C THR A 39 -11.57 6.26 2.20
N GLY A 40 -11.67 6.83 3.41
CA GLY A 40 -12.33 6.20 4.56
C GLY A 40 -11.58 5.02 5.16
N THR A 41 -10.41 4.70 4.62
CA THR A 41 -9.57 3.55 4.99
C THR A 41 -8.18 4.03 5.36
N THR A 42 -7.65 3.51 6.48
CA THR A 42 -6.29 3.77 6.96
C THR A 42 -5.53 2.45 7.03
N ILE A 43 -4.50 2.33 6.21
CA ILE A 43 -3.58 1.20 6.17
C ILE A 43 -2.15 1.68 6.49
N VAL A 44 -1.40 0.90 7.25
CA VAL A 44 -0.04 1.21 7.69
C VAL A 44 0.83 -0.03 7.58
N GLY A 45 2.06 0.18 7.14
CA GLY A 45 3.10 -0.85 7.09
C GLY A 45 4.35 -0.37 7.82
N LEU A 46 4.96 -1.25 8.62
CA LEU A 46 6.22 -1.01 9.31
C LEU A 46 7.19 -2.15 9.00
N ILE A 47 8.44 -1.82 8.66
CA ILE A 47 9.53 -2.77 8.50
C ILE A 47 10.34 -2.77 9.81
N PHE A 48 10.63 -3.96 10.34
CA PHE A 48 11.55 -4.16 11.46
C PHE A 48 12.64 -5.16 11.09
N LYS A 49 13.56 -5.47 12.01
CA LYS A 49 14.78 -6.22 11.72
C LYS A 49 14.55 -7.58 11.04
N ASP A 50 13.50 -8.29 11.43
CA ASP A 50 13.26 -9.68 11.04
C ASP A 50 11.87 -9.84 10.40
N GLY A 51 11.36 -8.78 9.76
CA GLY A 51 10.10 -8.83 9.04
C GLY A 51 9.32 -7.51 9.03
N VAL A 52 8.00 -7.66 8.94
CA VAL A 52 7.08 -6.57 8.63
C VAL A 52 5.79 -6.67 9.43
N ILE A 53 5.18 -5.53 9.71
CA ILE A 53 3.87 -5.40 10.36
C ILE A 53 2.95 -4.64 9.41
N LEU A 54 1.78 -5.22 9.14
CA LEU A 54 0.68 -4.55 8.46
C LEU A 54 -0.45 -4.27 9.46
N GLY A 55 -0.98 -3.06 9.44
CA GLY A 55 -2.14 -2.65 10.22
C GLY A 55 -3.16 -1.98 9.33
N ALA A 56 -4.44 -2.29 9.56
CA ALA A 56 -5.55 -1.67 8.86
C ALA A 56 -6.71 -1.39 9.82
N ASP A 57 -7.51 -0.36 9.52
CA ASP A 57 -8.79 -0.16 10.18
C ASP A 57 -9.86 -1.12 9.63
N THR A 58 -10.86 -1.48 10.44
CA THR A 58 -11.92 -2.44 10.05
C THR A 58 -13.21 -1.77 9.56
N ARG A 59 -13.28 -0.43 9.61
CA ARG A 59 -14.47 0.32 9.26
C ARG A 59 -14.54 0.53 7.74
N ALA A 60 -15.67 0.17 7.12
CA ALA A 60 -16.01 0.54 5.75
C ALA A 60 -17.19 1.51 5.75
N THR A 61 -17.07 2.59 4.97
CA THR A 61 -18.10 3.64 4.86
C THR A 61 -18.46 3.91 3.41
N GLU A 62 -19.75 4.09 3.13
CA GLU A 62 -20.23 4.64 1.87
C GLU A 62 -20.77 6.06 2.14
N GLY A 63 -19.98 7.07 1.77
CA GLY A 63 -20.26 8.44 2.17
C GLY A 63 -20.14 8.63 3.69
N GLU A 64 -21.22 9.05 4.33
CA GLU A 64 -21.27 9.30 5.79
C GLU A 64 -21.77 8.09 6.59
N ILE A 65 -22.23 7.03 5.90
CA ILE A 65 -22.84 5.86 6.53
C ILE A 65 -21.79 4.76 6.70
N VAL A 66 -21.75 4.13 7.87
CA VAL A 66 -20.92 2.95 8.14
C VAL A 66 -21.65 1.72 7.61
N CYS A 67 -21.16 1.17 6.50
CA CYS A 67 -21.75 -0.01 5.85
C CYS A 67 -21.28 -1.30 6.51
N ASP A 68 -20.02 -1.34 6.94
CA ASP A 68 -19.46 -2.48 7.68
C ASP A 68 -18.49 -1.99 8.76
N LYS A 69 -18.55 -2.63 9.92
CA LYS A 69 -17.69 -2.34 11.08
C LYS A 69 -16.48 -3.29 11.14
N ASN A 70 -16.56 -4.43 10.45
CA ASN A 70 -15.59 -5.53 10.49
C ASN A 70 -15.13 -5.95 9.08
N CYS A 71 -14.93 -4.97 8.20
CA CYS A 71 -14.40 -5.22 6.86
C CYS A 71 -12.92 -5.60 6.94
N GLU A 72 -12.55 -6.75 6.40
CA GLU A 72 -11.16 -7.21 6.31
C GLU A 72 -10.46 -6.52 5.15
N LYS A 73 -9.42 -5.73 5.48
CA LYS A 73 -8.61 -4.99 4.48
C LYS A 73 -7.22 -5.57 4.29
N ILE A 74 -6.87 -6.58 5.10
CA ILE A 74 -5.62 -7.33 4.99
C ILE A 74 -5.97 -8.64 4.30
N HIS A 75 -5.45 -8.82 3.10
CA HIS A 75 -5.75 -9.96 2.26
C HIS A 75 -4.52 -10.87 2.13
N TYR A 76 -4.79 -12.16 2.02
CA TYR A 76 -3.77 -13.19 1.85
C TYR A 76 -3.38 -13.34 0.37
N LEU A 77 -2.07 -13.36 0.09
CA LEU A 77 -1.53 -13.59 -1.26
C LEU A 77 -0.70 -14.87 -1.36
N ALA A 78 0.16 -15.12 -0.38
CA ALA A 78 1.03 -16.29 -0.32
C ALA A 78 1.43 -16.56 1.13
N PRO A 79 2.02 -17.74 1.45
CA PRO A 79 2.40 -18.07 2.83
C PRO A 79 3.34 -17.04 3.50
N ASN A 80 4.13 -16.31 2.71
CA ASN A 80 5.03 -15.26 3.16
C ASN A 80 4.60 -13.83 2.76
N ILE A 81 3.44 -13.66 2.12
CA ILE A 81 3.01 -12.38 1.54
C ILE A 81 1.56 -12.08 1.90
N SER A 82 1.35 -10.92 2.50
CA SER A 82 0.04 -10.30 2.68
C SER A 82 0.01 -8.93 2.01
N CYS A 83 -1.17 -8.50 1.59
CA CYS A 83 -1.38 -7.15 1.06
C CYS A 83 -2.52 -6.44 1.79
N CYS A 84 -2.49 -5.11 1.76
CA CYS A 84 -3.59 -4.27 2.19
C CYS A 84 -4.14 -3.49 1.00
N GLY A 85 -5.45 -3.54 0.81
CA GLY A 85 -6.14 -2.79 -0.24
C GLY A 85 -6.77 -1.50 0.29
N ALA A 86 -6.71 -0.44 -0.51
CA ALA A 86 -7.51 0.77 -0.31
C ALA A 86 -8.20 1.19 -1.60
N GLY A 87 -9.48 1.56 -1.51
CA GLY A 87 -10.33 1.90 -2.64
C GLY A 87 -11.69 1.21 -2.55
N THR A 88 -12.28 0.87 -3.69
CA THR A 88 -13.48 0.06 -3.76
C THR A 88 -13.19 -1.34 -3.21
N ALA A 89 -13.94 -1.78 -2.19
CA ALA A 89 -13.73 -3.08 -1.56
C ALA A 89 -13.79 -4.26 -2.55
N ALA A 90 -14.78 -4.23 -3.45
CA ALA A 90 -14.96 -5.26 -4.47
C ALA A 90 -13.77 -5.36 -5.46
N ASP A 91 -13.18 -4.22 -5.83
CA ASP A 91 -12.01 -4.21 -6.72
C ASP A 91 -10.79 -4.80 -6.00
N THR A 92 -10.60 -4.45 -4.72
CA THR A 92 -9.46 -4.95 -3.93
C THR A 92 -9.52 -6.44 -3.70
N GLU A 93 -10.70 -7.00 -3.41
CA GLU A 93 -10.90 -8.43 -3.23
C GLU A 93 -10.65 -9.19 -4.54
N ASN A 94 -11.35 -8.80 -5.62
CA ASN A 94 -11.25 -9.49 -6.91
C ASN A 94 -9.82 -9.51 -7.48
N VAL A 95 -9.12 -8.37 -7.43
CA VAL A 95 -7.74 -8.28 -7.91
C VAL A 95 -6.82 -9.13 -7.02
N THR A 96 -7.03 -9.12 -5.71
CA THR A 96 -6.18 -9.90 -4.80
C THR A 96 -6.36 -11.40 -4.99
N ASP A 97 -7.60 -11.87 -5.10
CA ASP A 97 -7.89 -13.29 -5.32
C ASP A 97 -7.32 -13.81 -6.64
N MET A 98 -7.40 -12.98 -7.69
CA MET A 98 -6.80 -13.29 -8.98
C MET A 98 -5.26 -13.41 -8.86
N ILE A 99 -4.60 -12.45 -8.21
CA ILE A 99 -3.14 -12.48 -8.06
C ILE A 99 -2.69 -13.62 -7.13
N SER A 100 -3.41 -13.89 -6.04
CA SER A 100 -3.17 -15.01 -5.13
C SER A 100 -3.22 -16.36 -5.86
N SER A 101 -4.22 -16.53 -6.75
CA SER A 101 -4.36 -17.71 -7.59
C SER A 101 -3.18 -17.86 -8.57
N GLN A 102 -2.77 -16.77 -9.23
CA GLN A 102 -1.62 -16.77 -10.14
C GLN A 102 -0.30 -17.08 -9.42
N LEU A 103 -0.09 -16.51 -8.23
CA LEU A 103 1.09 -16.80 -7.40
C LEU A 103 1.11 -18.27 -6.97
N THR A 104 -0.05 -18.83 -6.63
CA THR A 104 -0.19 -20.24 -6.27
C THR A 104 0.20 -21.15 -7.43
N LEU A 105 -0.32 -20.90 -8.63
CA LEU A 105 0.06 -21.63 -9.84
C LEU A 105 1.56 -21.48 -10.16
N HIS A 106 2.09 -20.27 -10.04
CA HIS A 106 3.51 -20.01 -10.28
C HIS A 106 4.42 -20.77 -9.30
N ARG A 107 4.04 -20.83 -8.02
CA ARG A 107 4.74 -21.61 -6.99
C ARG A 107 4.68 -23.11 -7.29
N TYR A 108 3.53 -23.64 -7.71
CA TYR A 108 3.42 -25.04 -8.11
C TYR A 108 4.27 -25.38 -9.34
N ALA A 109 4.30 -24.50 -10.34
CA ALA A 109 5.08 -24.71 -11.55
C ALA A 109 6.60 -24.62 -11.32
N THR A 110 7.04 -23.75 -10.39
CA THR A 110 8.48 -23.53 -10.14
C THR A 110 9.05 -24.31 -8.97
N GLY A 111 8.21 -24.79 -8.06
CA GLY A 111 8.63 -25.41 -6.80
C GLY A 111 9.34 -24.45 -5.83
N ARG A 112 9.21 -23.12 -6.02
CA ARG A 112 9.89 -22.10 -5.20
C ARG A 112 8.89 -21.22 -4.46
N VAL A 113 9.32 -20.65 -3.33
CA VAL A 113 8.55 -19.65 -2.60
C VAL A 113 8.31 -18.39 -3.44
N SER A 114 7.12 -17.80 -3.29
CA SER A 114 6.73 -16.58 -4.00
C SER A 114 7.54 -15.39 -3.47
N ARG A 115 8.12 -14.59 -4.36
CA ARG A 115 8.80 -13.34 -4.00
C ARG A 115 7.83 -12.16 -4.10
N VAL A 116 7.92 -11.18 -3.20
CA VAL A 116 7.07 -9.97 -3.30
C VAL A 116 7.25 -9.21 -4.60
N VAL A 117 8.46 -9.17 -5.16
CA VAL A 117 8.68 -8.53 -6.48
C VAL A 117 7.85 -9.16 -7.60
N THR A 118 7.58 -10.47 -7.53
CA THR A 118 6.75 -11.17 -8.51
C THR A 118 5.30 -10.76 -8.37
N ALA A 119 4.78 -10.76 -7.13
CA ALA A 119 3.42 -10.31 -6.82
C ALA A 119 3.19 -8.85 -7.26
N LEU A 120 4.14 -7.97 -6.94
CA LEU A 120 4.09 -6.55 -7.33
C LEU A 120 4.09 -6.37 -8.85
N THR A 121 4.90 -7.16 -9.57
CA THR A 121 4.98 -7.07 -11.04
C THR A 121 3.69 -7.53 -11.70
N MET A 122 3.08 -8.62 -11.21
CA MET A 122 1.78 -9.10 -11.71
C MET A 122 0.68 -8.06 -11.45
N LEU A 123 0.61 -7.52 -10.24
CA LEU A 123 -0.39 -6.53 -9.86
C LEU A 123 -0.21 -5.20 -10.63
N LYS A 124 1.01 -4.68 -10.72
CA LYS A 124 1.33 -3.48 -11.51
C LYS A 124 0.89 -3.65 -12.97
N SER A 125 1.22 -4.79 -13.58
CA SER A 125 0.92 -5.05 -14.99
C SER A 125 -0.58 -5.14 -15.23
N HIS A 126 -1.31 -5.77 -14.31
CA HIS A 126 -2.77 -5.85 -14.36
C HIS A 126 -3.40 -4.46 -14.23
N LEU A 127 -3.08 -3.71 -13.17
CA LEU A 127 -3.67 -2.39 -12.91
C LEU A 127 -3.33 -1.36 -14.00
N PHE A 128 -2.12 -1.41 -14.56
CA PHE A 128 -1.73 -0.51 -15.64
C PHE A 128 -2.61 -0.68 -16.89
N GLY A 129 -3.11 -1.89 -17.16
CA GLY A 129 -4.05 -2.16 -18.25
C GLY A 129 -5.39 -1.42 -18.13
N TYR A 130 -5.86 -1.19 -16.90
CA TYR A 130 -7.15 -0.53 -16.63
C TYR A 130 -7.05 1.00 -16.50
N LYS A 131 -5.85 1.58 -16.57
CA LYS A 131 -5.58 3.03 -16.37
C LYS A 131 -6.11 3.61 -15.06
N SER A 132 -6.51 2.77 -14.09
CA SER A 132 -6.95 3.14 -12.75
C SER A 132 -6.00 2.54 -11.71
N LEU A 133 -5.66 3.32 -10.67
CA LEU A 133 -4.74 2.91 -9.62
C LEU A 133 -5.49 2.78 -8.27
N PRO A 134 -6.03 1.61 -7.92
CA PRO A 134 -6.21 1.26 -6.52
C PRO A 134 -4.85 1.23 -5.81
N GLN A 135 -4.83 1.65 -4.54
CA GLN A 135 -3.60 1.72 -3.75
C GLN A 135 -3.44 0.42 -2.96
N PHE A 136 -2.38 -0.33 -3.27
CA PHE A 136 -2.02 -1.55 -2.54
C PHE A 136 -0.71 -1.35 -1.78
N LEU A 137 -0.70 -1.74 -0.51
CA LEU A 137 0.51 -1.92 0.30
C LEU A 137 0.82 -3.41 0.39
N PHE A 138 2.07 -3.78 0.19
CA PHE A 138 2.55 -5.16 0.31
C PHE A 138 3.55 -5.25 1.46
N SER A 139 3.60 -6.40 2.12
CA SER A 139 4.72 -6.72 3.01
C SER A 139 5.18 -8.17 2.85
N ASP A 140 6.50 -8.38 2.78
CA ASP A 140 7.16 -9.70 2.84
C ASP A 140 7.79 -9.89 4.23
N SER A 141 7.69 -11.08 4.80
CA SER A 141 8.45 -11.44 6.02
C SER A 141 9.87 -11.95 5.72
N LEU A 142 10.27 -11.99 4.45
CA LEU A 142 11.58 -12.44 3.98
C LEU A 142 12.39 -11.28 3.39
N ASP A 143 12.95 -10.43 4.25
CA ASP A 143 14.16 -9.63 4.00
C ASP A 143 14.84 -9.30 5.33
#